data_AF-A0A6A6F138-F1
#
_entry.id   AF-A0A6A6F138-F1
#
_cell.length_a   1.000
_cell.length_b   1.000
_cell.length_c   1.000
_cell.angle_alpha   90.00
_cell.angle_beta   90.00
_cell.angle_gamma   90.00
#
_symmetry.space_group_name_H-M   'P 1'
#
loop_
_entity.id
_entity.type
_entity.pdbx_description
1 polymer ?
#
loop_
_entity_poly.entity_id
_entity_poly.type
_entity_poly.pdbx_seq_one_letter_code
_entity_poly.pdbx_strand_id
1 'polypeptide(L)'
;MALMSKEFTKGLATAQNFDEHLRDFTISCGDRKWRVHKIVLGFHGGPLRAAVHGEWVEAKSGKLDLSADPLVAVDAMVQYLYTFGYELPKSEPSTDLTDHTQVCILADKYKFRELQSLAARKFAAALRIVRASQR
;
A
#
# COMPACT_ATOMS: atom_id res chain seq x y z
N MET A 1 9.37 -17.74 6.79
CA MET A 1 10.24 -16.60 7.11
C MET A 1 9.48 -15.67 8.03
N ALA A 2 9.33 -16.07 9.29
CA ALA A 2 8.58 -15.35 10.30
C ALA A 2 9.54 -14.98 11.42
N LEU A 3 10.00 -13.73 11.42
CA LEU A 3 10.38 -12.94 12.61
C LEU A 3 10.79 -11.53 12.12
N MET A 4 9.86 -10.78 11.56
CA MET A 4 9.89 -9.32 11.74
C MET A 4 9.09 -9.10 13.01
N SER A 5 9.75 -8.82 14.13
CA SER A 5 9.04 -8.68 15.42
C SER A 5 8.03 -7.53 15.33
N LYS A 6 6.91 -7.64 16.04
CA LYS A 6 5.88 -6.58 16.11
C LYS A 6 6.47 -5.25 16.63
N GLU A 7 7.60 -5.27 17.34
CA GLU A 7 8.28 -4.05 17.77
C GLU A 7 8.94 -3.30 16.60
N PHE A 8 9.52 -4.00 15.61
CA PHE A 8 10.19 -3.33 14.48
C PHE A 8 9.22 -2.56 13.59
N THR A 9 8.02 -3.10 13.36
CA THR A 9 6.99 -2.41 12.56
C THR A 9 6.41 -1.19 13.28
N LYS A 10 6.46 -1.16 14.62
CA LYS A 10 6.00 -0.02 15.42
C LYS A 10 6.86 1.22 15.18
N GLY A 11 8.18 1.05 15.06
CA GLY A 11 9.11 2.14 14.75
C GLY A 11 8.80 2.78 13.40
N LEU A 12 8.64 1.96 12.35
CA LEU A 12 8.33 2.44 11.00
C LEU A 12 6.94 3.09 10.92
N ALA A 13 5.92 2.47 11.54
CA ALA A 13 4.58 3.05 11.62
C ALA A 13 4.56 4.41 12.33
N THR A 14 5.36 4.56 13.39
CA THR A 14 5.53 5.85 14.08
C THR A 14 6.23 6.85 13.16
N ALA A 15 7.27 6.41 12.45
CA ALA A 15 8.05 7.24 11.54
C ALA A 15 7.18 7.86 10.43
N GLN A 16 6.09 7.21 10.00
CA GLN A 16 5.18 7.75 8.97
C GLN A 16 4.68 9.18 9.29
N ASN A 17 4.45 9.46 10.57
CA ASN A 17 3.95 10.74 11.07
C ASN A 17 4.99 11.51 11.89
N PHE A 18 6.20 10.98 11.99
CA PHE A 18 7.30 11.62 12.71
C PHE A 18 8.02 12.59 11.79
N ASP A 19 8.30 13.79 12.28
CA ASP A 19 9.08 14.86 11.61
C ASP A 19 8.71 15.10 10.13
N GLU A 20 7.91 16.13 9.87
CA GLU A 20 7.45 16.47 8.53
C GLU A 20 8.60 16.73 7.54
N HIS A 21 9.77 17.17 8.01
CA HIS A 21 10.91 17.48 7.15
C HIS A 21 11.56 16.23 6.55
N LEU A 22 11.39 15.06 7.16
CA LEU A 22 11.91 13.79 6.64
C LEU A 22 11.01 13.17 5.56
N ARG A 23 9.76 13.66 5.44
CA ARG A 23 8.79 13.19 4.44
C ARG A 23 9.02 13.88 3.10
N ASP A 24 10.04 13.41 2.39
CA ASP A 24 10.63 13.97 1.17
C ASP A 24 9.97 13.53 -0.15
N PHE A 25 8.84 12.82 -0.07
CA PHE A 25 8.06 12.38 -1.23
C PHE A 25 6.55 12.47 -0.98
N THR A 26 5.76 12.55 -2.05
CA THR A 26 4.30 12.59 -1.96
C THR A 26 3.66 11.55 -2.86
N ILE A 27 2.76 10.74 -2.32
CA ILE A 27 1.81 9.94 -3.11
C ILE A 27 0.49 10.70 -3.12
N SER A 28 -0.16 10.84 -4.28
CA SER A 28 -1.50 11.44 -4.39
C SER A 28 -2.49 10.52 -5.09
N CYS A 29 -3.75 10.60 -4.71
CA CYS A 29 -4.86 9.93 -5.37
C CYS A 29 -6.11 10.80 -5.27
N GLY A 30 -6.43 11.52 -6.35
CA GLY A 30 -7.45 12.58 -6.33
C GLY A 30 -7.10 13.64 -5.29
N ASP A 31 -8.04 13.93 -4.38
CA ASP A 31 -7.87 14.93 -3.33
C ASP A 31 -7.00 14.45 -2.17
N ARG A 32 -6.76 13.14 -2.05
CA ARG A 32 -5.99 12.59 -0.94
C ARG A 32 -4.50 12.59 -1.25
N LYS A 33 -3.71 13.00 -0.26
CA LYS A 33 -2.25 13.08 -0.35
C LYS A 33 -1.61 12.44 0.87
N TRP A 34 -0.57 11.66 0.65
CA TRP A 34 0.27 11.08 1.69
C TRP A 34 1.70 11.55 1.49
N ARG A 35 2.21 12.35 2.43
CA ARG A 35 3.65 12.64 2.53
C ARG A 35 4.34 11.40 3.09
N VAL A 36 5.35 10.89 2.39
CA VAL A 36 6.05 9.63 2.65
C VAL A 36 7.56 9.81 2.50
N HIS A 37 8.33 8.78 2.82
CA HIS A 37 9.79 8.80 2.76
C HIS A 37 10.29 8.05 1.52
N LYS A 38 11.15 8.66 0.70
CA LYS A 38 11.75 8.03 -0.49
C LYS A 38 12.43 6.71 -0.16
N ILE A 39 13.16 6.66 0.97
CA ILE A 39 13.87 5.47 1.41
C ILE A 39 12.94 4.26 1.59
N VAL A 40 11.72 4.48 2.11
CA VAL A 40 10.72 3.42 2.30
C VAL A 40 10.23 2.88 0.96
N LEU A 41 9.95 3.74 -0.01
CA LEU A 41 9.57 3.32 -1.36
C LEU A 41 10.72 2.61 -2.08
N GLY A 42 11.94 3.12 -1.92
CA GLY A 42 13.15 2.60 -2.56
C GLY A 42 13.49 1.17 -2.17
N PHE A 43 13.15 0.73 -0.95
CA PHE A 43 13.38 -0.64 -0.49
C PHE A 43 12.60 -1.70 -1.29
N HIS A 44 11.44 -1.33 -1.86
CA HIS A 44 10.58 -2.28 -2.57
C HIS A 44 11.02 -2.54 -4.02
N GLY A 45 12.06 -1.87 -4.50
CA GLY A 45 12.60 -2.09 -5.84
C GLY A 45 11.63 -1.72 -6.96
N GLY A 46 11.89 -2.24 -8.16
CA GLY A 46 10.98 -2.13 -9.31
C GLY A 46 10.54 -0.71 -9.64
N PRO A 47 9.28 -0.53 -10.09
CA PRO A 47 8.71 0.79 -10.39
C PRO A 47 8.74 1.78 -9.22
N LEU A 48 8.56 1.33 -7.97
CA LEU A 48 8.61 2.22 -6.80
C LEU A 48 10.01 2.81 -6.57
N ARG A 49 11.06 2.00 -6.74
CA ARG A 49 12.44 2.48 -6.69
C ARG A 49 12.76 3.43 -7.85
N ALA A 50 12.28 3.12 -9.05
CA ALA A 50 12.43 4.00 -10.21
C ALA A 50 11.75 5.37 -9.99
N ALA A 51 10.58 5.38 -9.34
CA ALA A 51 9.83 6.59 -9.02
C ALA A 51 10.54 7.52 -8.03
N VAL A 52 11.52 7.05 -7.23
CA VAL A 52 12.23 7.88 -6.24
C VAL A 52 13.71 8.13 -6.54
N HIS A 53 14.34 7.29 -7.36
CA HIS A 53 15.78 7.34 -7.67
C HIS A 53 16.12 7.30 -9.17
N GLY A 54 15.14 7.23 -10.06
CA GLY A 54 15.35 7.15 -11.50
C GLY A 54 15.29 8.51 -12.23
N GLU A 55 15.26 8.43 -13.55
CA GLU A 55 15.13 9.59 -14.45
C GLU A 55 13.68 10.05 -14.68
N TRP A 56 12.72 9.36 -14.06
CA TRP A 56 11.31 9.61 -14.26
C TRP A 56 10.86 10.94 -13.64
N VAL A 57 9.74 11.46 -14.12
CA VAL A 57 9.20 12.74 -13.66
C VAL A 57 8.87 12.71 -12.17
N GLU A 58 8.49 11.55 -11.64
CA GLU A 58 8.19 11.33 -10.24
C GLU A 58 9.41 11.57 -9.35
N ALA A 59 10.58 11.08 -9.75
CA ALA A 59 11.81 11.22 -8.97
C ALA A 59 12.26 12.68 -8.91
N LYS A 60 12.06 13.42 -10.01
CA LYS A 60 12.39 14.85 -10.15
C LYS A 60 11.38 15.75 -9.45
N SER A 61 10.08 15.44 -9.55
CA SER A 61 9.00 16.22 -8.93
C SER A 61 8.79 15.89 -7.45
N GLY A 62 9.30 14.76 -6.97
CA GLY A 62 9.05 14.28 -5.61
C GLY A 62 7.60 13.83 -5.39
N LYS A 63 6.87 13.50 -6.46
CA LYS A 63 5.45 13.15 -6.42
C LYS A 63 5.15 11.94 -7.30
N LEU A 64 4.45 10.95 -6.77
CA LEU A 64 3.81 9.87 -7.51
C LEU A 64 2.29 10.10 -7.54
N ASP A 65 1.74 10.32 -8.73
CA ASP A 65 0.31 10.53 -8.93
C ASP A 65 -0.41 9.24 -9.32
N LEU A 66 -1.30 8.77 -8.45
CA LEU A 66 -2.08 7.55 -8.60
C LEU A 66 -3.59 7.86 -8.73
N SER A 67 -3.94 9.06 -9.18
CA SER A 67 -5.35 9.47 -9.32
C SER A 67 -6.15 8.64 -10.33
N ALA A 68 -5.48 7.84 -11.17
CA ALA A 68 -6.12 6.89 -12.07
C ALA A 68 -6.40 5.52 -11.43
N ASP A 69 -5.87 5.26 -10.21
CA ASP A 69 -6.03 4.01 -9.49
C ASP A 69 -7.10 4.15 -8.39
N PRO A 70 -7.72 3.04 -7.93
CA PRO A 70 -8.72 3.09 -6.86
C PRO A 70 -8.12 3.59 -5.53
N LEU A 71 -8.80 4.57 -4.91
CA LEU A 71 -8.35 5.17 -3.64
C LEU A 71 -8.09 4.13 -2.55
N VAL A 72 -8.94 3.11 -2.45
CA VAL A 72 -8.80 2.02 -1.47
C VAL A 72 -7.52 1.21 -1.66
N ALA A 73 -7.11 0.99 -2.92
CA ALA A 73 -5.90 0.26 -3.23
C ALA A 73 -4.66 1.10 -2.91
N VAL A 74 -4.70 2.39 -3.23
CA VAL A 74 -3.61 3.33 -2.91
C VAL A 74 -3.45 3.47 -1.40
N ASP A 75 -4.54 3.65 -0.66
CA ASP A 75 -4.50 3.74 0.80
C ASP A 75 -3.91 2.46 1.43
N ALA A 76 -4.35 1.29 0.98
CA ALA A 76 -3.80 0.01 1.41
C ALA A 76 -2.30 -0.13 1.10
N MET A 77 -1.84 0.33 -0.07
CA MET A 77 -0.41 0.34 -0.40
C MET A 77 0.37 1.25 0.55
N VAL A 78 -0.14 2.44 0.86
CA VAL A 78 0.52 3.35 1.80
C VAL A 78 0.55 2.78 3.22
N GLN A 79 -0.54 2.17 3.70
CA GLN A 79 -0.55 1.46 4.97
C GLN A 79 0.51 0.35 5.01
N TYR A 80 0.64 -0.41 3.92
CA TYR A 80 1.59 -1.51 3.82
C TYR A 80 3.04 -1.06 3.90
N LEU A 81 3.39 0.08 3.26
CA LEU A 81 4.74 0.65 3.30
C LEU A 81 5.25 0.86 4.73
N TYR A 82 4.38 1.10 5.71
CA TYR A 82 4.77 1.41 7.09
C TYR A 82 4.44 0.32 8.11
N THR A 83 3.50 -0.57 7.79
CA THR A 83 2.99 -1.55 8.76
C THR A 83 3.15 -3.00 8.30
N PHE A 84 3.54 -3.23 7.03
CA PHE A 84 3.52 -4.54 6.36
C PHE A 84 2.14 -5.24 6.41
N GLY A 85 1.10 -4.44 6.63
CA GLY A 85 -0.31 -4.83 6.65
C GLY A 85 -1.16 -3.72 6.04
N TYR A 86 -2.44 -4.01 5.86
CA TYR A 86 -3.42 -2.98 5.53
C TYR A 86 -4.79 -3.45 5.98
N GLU A 87 -5.66 -2.52 6.35
CA GLU A 87 -7.05 -2.77 6.63
C GLU A 87 -7.94 -1.99 5.66
N LEU A 88 -9.04 -2.62 5.25
CA LEU A 88 -10.06 -1.96 4.45
C LEU A 88 -11.02 -1.18 5.36
N PRO A 89 -11.67 -0.11 4.85
CA PRO A 89 -12.81 0.47 5.51
C PRO A 89 -13.88 -0.59 5.79
N LYS A 90 -14.62 -0.46 6.89
CA LYS A 90 -15.74 -1.36 7.17
C LYS A 90 -16.77 -1.23 6.05
N SER A 91 -17.06 -2.34 5.37
CA SER A 91 -17.95 -2.38 4.22
C SER A 91 -18.72 -3.71 4.17
N GLU A 92 -19.64 -3.84 3.21
CA GLU A 92 -20.32 -5.11 2.97
C GLU A 92 -19.32 -6.20 2.51
N PRO A 93 -19.50 -7.48 2.90
CA PRO A 93 -18.53 -8.54 2.60
C PRO A 93 -18.19 -8.74 1.11
N SER A 94 -19.10 -8.41 0.20
CA SER A 94 -18.87 -8.46 -1.25
C SER A 94 -17.98 -7.32 -1.75
N THR A 95 -18.03 -6.15 -1.09
CA THR A 95 -17.16 -5.01 -1.37
C THR A 95 -15.72 -5.33 -0.95
N ASP A 96 -15.52 -6.01 0.18
CA ASP A 96 -14.19 -6.48 0.62
C ASP A 96 -13.48 -7.35 -0.43
N LEU A 97 -14.23 -8.21 -1.14
CA LEU A 97 -13.69 -9.01 -2.25
C LEU A 97 -13.19 -8.13 -3.39
N THR A 98 -13.99 -7.12 -3.77
CA THR A 98 -13.64 -6.17 -4.83
C THR A 98 -12.42 -5.35 -4.42
N ASP A 99 -12.40 -4.83 -3.21
CA ASP A 99 -11.32 -4.00 -2.70
C ASP A 99 -10.01 -4.77 -2.58
N HIS A 100 -10.01 -6.00 -2.05
CA HIS A 100 -8.81 -6.85 -2.06
C HIS A 100 -8.31 -7.18 -3.47
N THR A 101 -9.23 -7.30 -4.45
CA THR A 101 -8.86 -7.46 -5.86
C THR A 101 -8.18 -6.22 -6.39
N GLN A 102 -8.69 -5.02 -6.08
CA GLN A 102 -8.06 -3.76 -6.49
C GLN A 102 -6.67 -3.58 -5.88
N VAL A 103 -6.48 -3.95 -4.61
CA VAL A 103 -5.14 -3.96 -3.98
C VAL A 103 -4.20 -4.91 -4.72
N CYS A 104 -4.68 -6.10 -5.11
CA CYS A 104 -3.89 -7.08 -5.84
C CYS A 104 -3.45 -6.56 -7.23
N ILE A 105 -4.36 -5.91 -7.97
CA ILE A 105 -4.07 -5.31 -9.28
C ILE A 105 -3.03 -4.20 -9.15
N LEU A 106 -3.20 -3.28 -8.18
CA LEU A 106 -2.24 -2.21 -7.94
C LEU A 106 -0.86 -2.77 -7.56
N ALA A 107 -0.84 -3.78 -6.70
CA ALA A 107 0.41 -4.43 -6.29
C ALA A 107 1.13 -5.09 -7.49
N ASP A 108 0.40 -5.72 -8.42
CA ASP A 108 1.02 -6.26 -9.64
C ASP A 108 1.57 -5.18 -10.57
N LYS A 109 0.83 -4.07 -10.74
CA LYS A 109 1.26 -2.88 -11.51
C LYS A 109 2.60 -2.37 -11.03
N TYR A 110 2.80 -2.29 -9.71
CA TYR A 110 4.06 -1.83 -9.09
C TYR A 110 5.05 -2.96 -8.78
N LYS A 111 4.77 -4.19 -9.20
CA LYS A 111 5.59 -5.39 -8.91
C LYS A 111 5.89 -5.57 -7.41
N PHE A 112 4.93 -5.18 -6.58
CA PHE A 112 4.99 -5.23 -5.13
C PHE A 112 4.48 -6.58 -4.61
N ARG A 113 5.31 -7.62 -4.80
CA ARG A 113 4.93 -9.03 -4.61
C ARG A 113 4.36 -9.36 -3.23
N GLU A 114 4.90 -8.74 -2.19
CA GLU A 114 4.54 -9.03 -0.80
C GLU A 114 3.15 -8.47 -0.47
N LEU A 115 2.83 -7.27 -0.98
CA LEU A 115 1.48 -6.69 -0.91
C LEU A 115 0.49 -7.51 -1.73
N GLN A 116 0.86 -7.92 -2.94
CA GLN A 116 0.03 -8.80 -3.80
C GLN A 116 -0.30 -10.11 -3.07
N SER A 117 0.69 -10.74 -2.45
CA SER A 117 0.53 -11.97 -1.69
C SER A 117 -0.36 -11.79 -0.46
N LEU A 118 -0.23 -10.66 0.24
CA LEU A 118 -1.12 -10.32 1.36
C LEU A 118 -2.55 -10.12 0.88
N ALA A 119 -2.76 -9.42 -0.23
CA ALA A 119 -4.08 -9.16 -0.79
C ALA A 119 -4.80 -10.43 -1.23
N ALA A 120 -4.09 -11.34 -1.90
CA ALA A 120 -4.64 -12.65 -2.26
C ALA A 120 -5.06 -13.47 -1.02
N ARG A 121 -4.29 -13.43 0.07
CA ARG A 121 -4.67 -14.11 1.33
C ARG A 121 -5.91 -13.49 1.96
N LYS A 122 -5.97 -12.15 2.04
CA LYS A 122 -7.12 -11.44 2.62
C LYS A 122 -8.38 -11.65 1.77
N PHE A 123 -8.27 -11.63 0.43
CA PHE A 123 -9.35 -12.01 -0.49
C PHE A 123 -9.89 -13.42 -0.20
N ALA A 124 -9.00 -14.41 -0.09
CA ALA A 124 -9.41 -15.79 0.20
C ALA A 124 -10.10 -15.91 1.57
N ALA A 125 -9.74 -15.10 2.56
CA ALA A 125 -10.43 -15.05 3.85
C ALA A 125 -11.84 -14.46 3.71
N ALA A 126 -11.99 -13.30 3.05
CA ALA A 126 -13.28 -12.68 2.77
C ALA A 126 -14.22 -13.62 1.97
N LEU A 127 -13.67 -14.36 0.99
CA LEU A 127 -14.44 -15.30 0.18
C LEU A 127 -15.06 -16.43 1.02
N ARG A 128 -14.37 -16.88 2.07
CA ARG A 128 -14.91 -17.90 2.99
C ARG A 128 -16.09 -17.35 3.79
N ILE A 129 -16.02 -16.09 4.22
CA ILE A 129 -17.09 -15.41 4.95
C ILE A 129 -18.33 -15.29 4.06
N VAL A 130 -18.18 -14.75 2.84
CA VAL A 130 -19.29 -14.59 1.90
C VAL A 130 -19.97 -15.92 1.59
N ARG A 131 -19.18 -16.98 1.37
CA ARG A 131 -19.72 -18.33 1.12
C ARG A 131 -20.44 -18.93 2.31
N ALA A 132 -20.05 -18.58 3.54
CA ALA A 132 -20.71 -19.05 4.76
C ALA A 132 -22.03 -18.32 4.99
N SER A 133 -22.11 -17.01 4.69
CA SER A 133 -23.34 -16.21 4.83
C SER A 133 -24.44 -16.54 3.82
N GLN A 134 -24.13 -17.33 2.79
CA GLN A 134 -25.07 -17.78 1.76
C GLN A 134 -25.65 -19.19 2.03
N ARG A 135 -25.30 -19.80 3.17
CA ARG A 135 -25.84 -21.08 3.63
C ARG A 135 -26.83 -20.85 4.76
#